data_AF-A0A1F4ZRT9-F1
#
_entry.id   AF-A0A1F4ZRT9-F1
#
_cell.length_a   1.000
_cell.length_b   1.000
_cell.length_c   1.000
_cell.angle_alpha   90.00
_cell.angle_beta   90.00
_cell.angle_gamma   90.00
#
_symmetry.space_group_name_H-M   'P 1'
#
loop_
_entity.id
_entity.type
_entity.pdbx_description
1 polymer ?
#
loop_
_entity_poly.entity_id
_entity_poly.type
_entity_poly.pdbx_seq_one_letter_code
_entity_poly.pdbx_strand_id
1 'polypeptide(L)' 'MVVDNMTEKLRALEVKLALYMPKYLDAKRNFRGVRHENSLSELRYTQFMVYKGMVEGIQKEIAELKKSAI' A
#
# COMPACT_ATOMS: atom_id res chain seq x y z
N MET A 1 -24.90 8.35 18.51
CA MET A 1 -24.57 7.13 17.75
C MET A 1 -23.07 6.97 17.82
N VAL A 2 -22.56 5.98 18.57
CA VAL A 2 -21.15 5.62 18.54
C VAL A 2 -21.04 4.60 17.41
N VAL A 3 -20.67 5.06 16.22
CA VAL A 3 -20.31 4.14 15.14
C VAL A 3 -18.99 3.51 15.56
N ASP A 4 -18.92 2.18 15.65
CA ASP A 4 -17.76 1.48 16.20
C ASP A 4 -16.46 1.93 15.51
N ASN A 5 -15.57 2.56 16.30
CA ASN A 5 -14.28 3.10 15.87
C ASN A 5 -13.44 2.09 15.05
N MET A 6 -13.61 0.79 15.33
CA MET A 6 -13.00 -0.30 14.57
C MET A 6 -13.50 -0.38 13.11
N THR A 7 -14.81 -0.24 12.92
CA THR A 7 -15.46 -0.27 11.59
C THR A 7 -15.06 0.95 10.76
N GLU A 8 -14.98 2.12 11.39
CA GLU A 8 -14.52 3.34 10.72
C GLU A 8 -13.04 3.24 10.32
N LYS A 9 -12.19 2.72 11.21
CA LYS A 9 -10.78 2.49 10.91
C LYS A 9 -10.58 1.49 9.76
N LEU A 10 -11.31 0.37 9.79
CA LEU A 10 -11.26 -0.63 8.72
C LEU A 10 -11.67 -0.01 7.38
N ARG A 11 -12.76 0.74 7.35
CA ARG A 11 -13.23 1.44 6.15
C ARG A 11 -12.19 2.44 5.64
N ALA A 12 -11.57 3.21 6.53
CA ALA A 12 -10.52 4.16 6.16
C ALA A 12 -9.28 3.46 5.56
N LEU A 13 -8.90 2.30 6.09
CA LEU A 13 -7.82 1.49 5.55
C LEU A 13 -8.16 0.90 4.18
N GLU A 14 -9.40 0.42 3.98
CA GLU A 14 -9.87 -0.09 2.70
C GLU A 14 -9.89 1.01 1.62
N VAL A 15 -10.32 2.23 1.97
CA VAL A 15 -10.26 3.40 1.08
C VAL A 15 -8.81 3.75 0.73
N LYS A 16 -7.89 3.76 1.70
CA LYS A 16 -6.46 3.99 1.44
C LYS A 16 -5.87 2.89 0.56
N LEU A 17 -6.24 1.63 0.79
CA LEU A 17 -5.80 0.51 -0.04
C LEU A 17 -6.27 0.69 -1.49
N ALA A 18 -7.53 1.04 -1.70
CA ALA A 18 -8.08 1.31 -3.03
C ALA A 18 -7.38 2.49 -3.73
N LEU A 19 -6.89 3.49 -2.98
CA LEU A 19 -6.13 4.62 -3.52
C LEU A 19 -4.70 4.25 -3.92
N TYR A 20 -4.00 3.46 -3.11
CA TYR A 20 -2.57 3.17 -3.31
C TYR A 20 -2.30 1.90 -4.14
N MET A 21 -3.22 0.93 -4.15
CA MET A 21 -3.07 -0.30 -4.91
C MET A 21 -2.88 -0.05 -6.42
N PRO A 22 -3.64 0.83 -7.10
CA PRO A 22 -3.40 1.14 -8.50
C PRO A 22 -2.01 1.76 -8.75
N LYS A 23 -1.55 2.63 -7.85
CA LYS A 23 -0.22 3.26 -7.93
C LYS A 23 0.91 2.25 -7.77
N TYR A 24 0.75 1.31 -6.83
CA TYR A 24 1.67 0.19 -6.66
C TYR A 24 1.73 -0.67 -7.92
N LEU A 25 0.58 -1.04 -8.50
CA LEU A 25 0.53 -1.89 -9.69
C LEU A 25 1.16 -1.20 -10.91
N ASP A 26 0.92 0.09 -11.09
CA ASP A 26 1.55 0.87 -12.16
C ASP A 26 3.08 0.98 -11.96
N ALA A 27 3.53 1.35 -10.76
CA ALA A 27 4.96 1.40 -10.44
C ALA A 27 5.64 0.04 -10.63
N LYS A 28 4.97 -1.05 -10.24
CA LYS A 28 5.45 -2.43 -10.43
C LYS A 28 5.55 -2.79 -11.91
N ARG A 29 4.55 -2.46 -12.72
CA ARG A 29 4.55 -2.69 -14.18
C ARG A 29 5.68 -1.92 -14.87
N ASN A 30 5.96 -0.71 -14.40
CA ASN A 30 6.99 0.17 -14.96
C ASN A 30 8.41 -0.14 -14.43
N PHE A 31 8.52 -1.01 -13.43
CA PHE A 31 9.78 -1.46 -12.85
C PHE A 31 10.29 -2.71 -13.58
N ARG A 32 11.46 -2.60 -14.23
CA ARG A 32 12.11 -3.71 -14.96
C ARG A 32 13.47 -4.09 -14.35
N GLY A 33 13.64 -3.87 -13.04
CA GLY A 33 14.92 -3.99 -12.35
C GLY A 33 15.68 -2.66 -12.28
N VAL A 34 16.68 -2.61 -11.39
CA VAL A 34 17.55 -1.44 -11.22
C VAL A 34 18.76 -1.60 -12.12
N ARG A 35 18.86 -0.80 -13.18
CA ARG A 35 20.17 -0.49 -13.76
C ARG A 35 20.78 0.60 -12.89
N HIS A 36 21.72 0.20 -12.03
CA HIS A 36 22.56 1.15 -11.31
C HIS A 36 23.27 2.05 -12.33
N GLU A 37 23.51 3.32 -11.98
CA GLU A 37 24.03 4.39 -12.86
C GLU A 37 22.96 5.14 -13.71
N ASN A 38 21.68 4.83 -13.54
CA ASN A 38 20.59 5.61 -14.15
C ASN A 38 19.67 6.19 -13.07
N SER A 39 19.73 7.51 -12.87
CA SER A 39 18.92 8.23 -11.87
C SER A 39 17.41 7.98 -12.04
N LEU A 40 16.92 7.83 -13.27
CA LEU A 40 15.51 7.51 -13.51
C LEU A 40 15.15 6.09 -13.05
N SER A 41 16.05 5.13 -13.23
CA SER A 41 15.85 3.75 -12.74
C SER A 41 15.83 3.70 -11.22
N GLU A 42 16.70 4.46 -10.55
CA GLU A 42 16.74 4.56 -9.08
C GLU A 42 15.51 5.26 -8.51
N LEU A 43 15.01 6.31 -9.17
CA LEU A 43 13.77 6.99 -8.79
C LEU A 43 12.56 6.05 -8.92
N ARG A 44 12.46 5.29 -10.02
CA ARG A 44 11.39 4.30 -10.23
C ARG A 44 11.44 3.19 -9.19
N TYR A 45 12.64 2.72 -8.84
CA TYR A 45 12.82 1.74 -7.78
C TYR A 45 12.33 2.26 -6.44
N THR A 46 12.77 3.47 -6.05
CA THR A 46 12.35 4.13 -4.81
C THR A 46 10.83 4.28 -4.76
N GLN A 47 10.22 4.77 -5.85
CA GLN A 47 8.78 4.92 -5.96
C GLN A 47 8.03 3.58 -5.81
N PHE A 48 8.52 2.54 -6.47
CA PHE A 48 7.97 1.19 -6.34
C PHE A 48 8.05 0.68 -4.89
N MET A 49 9.20 0.83 -4.24
CA MET A 49 9.41 0.38 -2.86
C MET A 49 8.52 1.13 -1.86
N VAL A 50 8.33 2.44 -2.06
CA VAL A 50 7.41 3.25 -1.24
C VAL A 50 5.97 2.74 -1.37
N TYR A 51 5.46 2.57 -2.60
CA TYR A 51 4.09 2.08 -2.78
C TYR A 51 3.92 0.64 -2.30
N LYS A 52 4.94 -0.21 -2.48
CA LYS A 52 4.96 -1.57 -1.93
C LYS A 52 4.78 -1.53 -0.41
N GLY A 53 5.60 -0.74 0.29
CA GLY A 53 5.53 -0.61 1.75
C GLY A 53 4.18 -0.06 2.24
N MET A 54 3.62 0.93 1.55
CA MET A 54 2.28 1.44 1.87
C MET A 54 1.21 0.35 1.75
N VAL A 55 1.16 -0.36 0.62
CA VAL A 55 0.16 -1.39 0.37
C VAL A 55 0.30 -2.57 1.33
N GLU A 56 1.51 -3.10 1.51
CA GLU A 56 1.77 -4.23 2.40
C GLU A 56 1.46 -3.87 3.86
N GLY A 57 1.79 -2.66 4.30
CA GLY A 57 1.46 -2.16 5.63
C GLY A 57 -0.05 -2.08 5.86
N ILE A 58 -0.80 -1.49 4.92
CA ILE A 58 -2.26 -1.38 5.00
C ILE A 58 -2.91 -2.77 5.00
N GLN A 59 -2.46 -3.68 4.13
CA GLN A 59 -2.98 -5.05 4.07
C GLN A 59 -2.73 -5.81 5.38
N LYS A 60 -1.55 -5.65 5.97
CA LYS A 60 -1.22 -6.25 7.27
C LYS A 60 -2.14 -5.71 8.37
N GLU A 61 -2.32 -4.40 8.45
CA GLU A 61 -3.18 -3.78 9.45
C GLU A 61 -4.66 -4.20 9.29
N ILE A 62 -5.17 -4.29 8.06
CA ILE A 62 -6.50 -4.83 7.78
C ILE A 62 -6.61 -6.28 8.25
N ALA A 63 -5.59 -7.11 7.98
CA ALA A 63 -5.59 -8.51 8.39
C ALA A 63 -5.57 -8.66 9.92
N GLU A 64 -4.81 -7.83 10.62
CA GLU A 64 -4.78 -7.78 12.09
C GLU A 64 -6.13 -7.35 12.66
N LEU A 65 -6.73 -6.28 12.14
CA LEU A 65 -8.06 -5.83 12.58
C LEU A 65 -9.15 -6.89 12.34
N LYS A 66 -9.10 -7.59 11.20
CA LYS A 66 -10.05 -8.68 10.90
C LYS A 66 -9.86 -9.88 11.82
N LYS A 67 -8.63 -10.19 12.22
CA LYS A 67 -8.35 -11.25 13.22
C LYS A 67 -8.84 -10.88 14.61
N SER A 68 -8.67 -9.63 15.03
CA SER A 68 -9.14 -9.14 16.34
C SER A 68 -10.65 -9.00 16.46
N ALA A 69 -11.38 -9.07 15.34
CA ALA A 69 -12.84 -9.03 15.32
C ALA A 69 -13.51 -10.41 15.42
N ILE A 70 -12.71 -11.49 15.43
CA ILE A 70 -13.13 -12.90 15.63
C ILE A 70 -12.76 -13.29 17.06
#